data_AF-A0A955JAB4-F1
#
_entry.id   AF-A0A955JAB4-F1
#
_cell.length_a   1.000
_cell.length_b   1.000
_cell.length_c   1.000
_cell.angle_alpha   90.00
_cell.angle_beta   90.00
_cell.angle_gamma   90.00
#
_symmetry.space_group_name_H-M   'P 1'
#
loop_
_entity.id
_entity.type
_entity.pdbx_description
1 polymer ?
#
loop_
_entity_poly.entity_id
_entity_poly.type
_entity_poly.pdbx_seq_one_letter_code
_entity_poly.pdbx_strand_id
1 'polypeptide(L)' 'MTTNVPTQSIDTLNGLVKVCEDGCAGYLKAAELTSDASLKSTFARFGAERGQFANQLRTEVRRLGGEPQDSG' A
#
# COMPACT_ATOMS: atom_id res chain seq x y z
N MET A 1 -8.71 29.47 -13.42
CA MET A 1 -7.99 28.66 -12.43
C MET A 1 -7.87 27.26 -13.00
N THR A 2 -6.70 26.87 -13.51
CA THR A 2 -6.51 25.55 -14.11
C THR A 2 -6.32 24.54 -12.98
N THR A 3 -7.33 23.73 -12.71
CA THR A 3 -7.25 22.59 -11.80
C THR A 3 -6.31 21.55 -12.40
N ASN A 4 -5.02 21.60 -12.05
CA ASN A 4 -4.02 20.56 -12.35
C ASN A 4 -4.18 19.32 -11.43
N VAL A 5 -5.43 18.94 -11.18
CA VAL A 5 -5.84 17.90 -10.22
C VAL A 5 -5.34 16.49 -10.57
N PRO A 6 -5.19 16.06 -11.85
CA PRO A 6 -4.77 14.70 -12.16
C PRO A 6 -3.40 14.35 -11.57
N THR A 7 -2.40 15.21 -11.74
CA THR A 7 -1.02 14.92 -11.33
C THR A 7 -0.87 14.87 -9.81
N GLN A 8 -1.43 15.85 -9.09
CA GLN A 8 -1.35 15.87 -7.63
C GLN A 8 -2.07 14.66 -7.00
N SER A 9 -3.21 14.26 -7.56
CA SER A 9 -3.92 13.05 -7.12
C SER A 9 -3.11 11.79 -7.39
N ILE A 10 -2.51 11.65 -8.58
CA ILE A 10 -1.63 10.52 -8.93
C ILE A 10 -0.44 10.43 -7.97
N ASP A 11 0.24 11.55 -7.69
CA ASP A 11 1.38 11.58 -6.77
C ASP A 11 0.98 11.19 -5.34
N THR A 12 -0.16 11.69 -4.88
CA THR A 12 -0.71 11.35 -3.56
C THR A 12 -1.03 9.86 -3.47
N LEU A 13 -1.67 9.30 -4.50
CA LEU A 13 -2.02 7.87 -4.54
C LEU A 13 -0.76 7.00 -4.57
N ASN A 14 0.25 7.36 -5.35
CA ASN A 14 1.54 6.67 -5.37
C ASN A 14 2.25 6.76 -4.01
N GLY A 15 2.15 7.89 -3.30
CA GLY A 15 2.62 8.00 -1.92
C GLY A 15 1.90 7.04 -0.97
N LEU A 16 0.59 6.89 -1.10
CA LEU A 16 -0.19 5.94 -0.30
C LEU A 16 0.10 4.48 -0.64
N VAL A 17 0.40 4.17 -1.91
CA VAL A 17 0.86 2.84 -2.34
C VAL A 17 2.12 2.47 -1.55
N LYS A 18 3.12 3.36 -1.52
CA LYS A 18 4.35 3.15 -0.76
C LYS A 18 4.10 2.94 0.73
N VAL A 19 3.26 3.77 1.36
CA VAL A 19 2.89 3.61 2.78
C VAL A 19 2.25 2.24 3.04
N CYS A 20 1.42 1.75 2.13
CA CYS A 20 0.81 0.42 2.25
C CYS A 20 1.86 -0.69 2.10
N GLU A 21 2.78 -0.57 1.15
CA GLU A 21 3.83 -1.58 0.93
C GLU A 21 4.82 -1.64 2.10
N ASP A 22 5.28 -0.48 2.60
CA ASP A 22 6.12 -0.38 3.80
C ASP A 22 5.40 -1.00 5.01
N GLY A 23 4.11 -0.71 5.17
CA GLY A 23 3.27 -1.30 6.21
C GLY A 23 3.10 -2.81 6.06
N CYS A 24 2.92 -3.31 4.83
CA CYS A 24 2.83 -4.73 4.53
C CYS A 24 4.11 -5.46 4.97
N ALA A 25 5.27 -4.97 4.53
CA ALA A 25 6.56 -5.51 4.92
C ALA A 25 6.77 -5.47 6.44
N GLY A 26 6.41 -4.37 7.09
CA GLY A 26 6.50 -4.22 8.55
C GLY A 26 5.65 -5.24 9.31
N TYR A 27 4.40 -5.48 8.88
CA TYR A 27 3.55 -6.49 9.49
C TYR A 27 4.05 -7.91 9.26
N LEU A 28 4.48 -8.25 8.04
CA LEU A 28 5.06 -9.56 7.76
C LEU A 28 6.32 -9.79 8.60
N LYS A 29 7.16 -8.76 8.76
CA LYS A 29 8.33 -8.83 9.64
C LYS A 29 7.95 -9.03 11.11
N ALA A 30 6.93 -8.33 11.60
CA ALA A 30 6.42 -8.53 12.95
C ALA A 30 5.86 -9.96 13.14
N ALA A 31 5.20 -10.52 12.13
CA ALA A 31 4.72 -11.90 12.14
C ALA A 31 5.87 -12.92 12.22
N GLU A 32 7.00 -12.67 11.56
CA GLU A 32 8.20 -13.51 11.65
C GLU A 32 8.85 -13.46 13.04
N LEU A 33 8.91 -12.27 13.65
CA LEU A 33 9.65 -12.04 14.90
C LEU A 33 8.88 -12.45 16.16
N THR A 34 7.54 -12.53 16.09
CA THR A 34 6.73 -12.94 17.24
C THR A 34 6.69 -14.46 17.41
N SER A 35 6.74 -14.90 18.68
CA SER A 35 6.53 -16.31 19.07
C SER A 35 5.06 -16.61 19.41
N ASP A 36 4.22 -15.58 19.58
CA ASP A 36 2.80 -15.74 19.86
C ASP A 36 2.02 -16.06 18.57
N ALA A 37 1.32 -17.19 18.55
CA ALA A 37 0.60 -17.67 17.37
C ALA A 37 -0.58 -16.76 16.96
N SER A 38 -1.26 -16.16 17.94
CA SER A 38 -2.39 -15.24 17.69
C SER A 38 -1.89 -13.93 17.08
N LEU A 39 -0.78 -13.38 17.61
CA LEU A 39 -0.14 -12.21 17.05
C LEU A 39 0.43 -12.48 15.65
N LYS A 40 1.04 -13.64 15.41
CA LYS A 40 1.51 -14.04 14.07
C LYS A 40 0.37 -14.01 13.04
N SER A 41 -0.78 -14.62 13.38
CA SER A 41 -1.97 -14.61 12.52
C SER A 41 -2.50 -13.18 12.30
N THR A 42 -2.55 -12.39 13.36
CA THR A 42 -3.03 -11.00 13.31
C THR A 42 -2.16 -10.13 12.39
N PHE A 43 -0.83 -10.21 12.54
CA PHE A 43 0.09 -9.47 11.69
C PHE A 43 0.07 -9.95 10.24
N ALA A 44 0.00 -11.26 9.99
CA ALA A 44 -0.14 -11.79 8.63
C ALA A 44 -1.41 -11.27 7.95
N ARG A 45 -2.54 -11.22 8.67
CA ARG A 45 -3.80 -10.64 8.17
C ARG A 45 -3.65 -9.16 7.83
N PHE A 46 -3.03 -8.36 8.71
CA PHE A 46 -2.80 -6.94 8.44
C PHE A 46 -1.84 -6.71 7.26
N GLY A 47 -0.78 -7.52 7.14
CA GLY A 47 0.11 -7.46 5.98
C GLY A 47 -0.64 -7.70 4.67
N ALA A 48 -1.45 -8.78 4.62
CA ALA A 48 -2.28 -9.08 3.46
C ALA A 48 -3.27 -7.95 3.13
N GLU A 49 -3.93 -7.37 4.13
CA GLU A 49 -4.85 -6.23 3.96
C GLU A 49 -4.15 -4.99 3.36
N ARG A 50 -2.93 -4.67 3.83
CA ARG A 50 -2.14 -3.57 3.24
C ARG A 50 -1.78 -3.83 1.78
N GLY A 51 -1.42 -5.07 1.43
CA GLY A 51 -1.20 -5.47 0.04
C GLY A 51 -2.45 -5.28 -0.84
N GLN A 52 -3.64 -5.59 -0.32
CA GLN A 52 -4.90 -5.34 -1.05
C GLN A 52 -5.14 -3.85 -1.27
N PHE A 53 -4.90 -3.00 -0.27
CA PHE A 53 -5.04 -1.54 -0.43
C PHE A 53 -4.06 -0.96 -1.45
N ALA A 54 -2.81 -1.41 -1.45
CA ALA A 54 -1.85 -1.01 -2.48
C ALA A 54 -2.36 -1.33 -3.89
N ASN A 55 -2.92 -2.52 -4.11
CA ASN A 55 -3.50 -2.91 -5.40
C ASN A 55 -4.70 -2.04 -5.82
N GLN A 56 -5.57 -1.68 -4.88
CA GLN A 56 -6.70 -0.79 -5.14
C GLN A 56 -6.22 0.62 -5.52
N LEU A 57 -5.23 1.16 -4.80
CA LEU A 57 -4.65 2.47 -5.10
C LEU A 57 -3.95 2.47 -6.46
N ARG A 58 -3.20 1.43 -6.81
CA ARG A 58 -2.58 1.28 -8.14
C ARG A 58 -3.62 1.24 -9.26
N THR A 59 -4.75 0.57 -9.02
CA THR A 59 -5.86 0.54 -9.97
C THR A 59 -6.43 1.94 -10.20
N GLU A 60 -6.54 2.74 -9.14
CA GLU A 60 -7.00 4.13 -9.23
C GLU A 60 -6.00 5.03 -9.95
N VAL A 61 -4.69 4.86 -9.71
CA VAL A 61 -3.64 5.58 -10.47
C VAL A 61 -3.78 5.34 -11.97
N ARG A 62 -3.94 4.08 -12.39
CA ARG A 62 -4.18 3.72 -13.80
C ARG A 62 -5.47 4.34 -14.33
N ARG A 63 -6.55 4.34 -13.53
CA ARG A 63 -7.84 4.95 -13.90
C ARG A 63 -7.72 6.45 -14.17
N LEU A 64 -6.83 7.13 -13.46
CA LEU A 64 -6.53 8.55 -13.63
C LEU A 64 -5.53 8.84 -14.77
N GLY A 65 -5.04 7.81 -15.46
CA GLY A 65 -4.06 7.94 -16.54
C GLY A 65 -2.62 8.11 -16.05
N GLY A 66 -2.33 7.78 -14.79
CA GLY A 66 -0.99 7.74 -14.23
C GLY A 66 -0.37 6.36 -14.26
N GLU A 67 0.95 6.30 -14.07
CA GLU A 67 1.67 5.05 -13.86
C GLU A 67 1.79 4.75 -12.36
N PRO A 68 1.31 3.58 -11.90
CA PRO A 68 1.50 3.16 -10.53
C PRO A 68 2.97 2.85 -10.27
N GLN A 69 3.49 3.35 -9.15
CA GLN A 69 4.83 3.01 -8.71
C GLN A 69 4.83 1.62 -8.07
N ASP A 70 5.81 0.80 -8.45
CA ASP A 70 6.17 -0.41 -7.72
C ASP A 70 7.15 -0.02 -6.62
N SER A 71 6.96 -0.56 -5.41
CA SER A 71 8.05 -0.59 -4.43
C SER A 71 8.97 -1.74 -4.83
N GLY A 72 10.21 -1.40 -5.20
CA GLY A 72 11.16 -2.28 -5.90
C GLY A 72 11.61 -3.54 -5.16
#